data_AF-C4K215-F1
#
_entry.id   AF-C4K215-F1
#
_cell.length_a   1.000
_cell.length_b   1.000
_cell.length_c   1.000
_cell.angle_alpha   90.00
_cell.angle_beta   90.00
_cell.angle_gamma   90.00
#
_symmetry.space_group_name_H-M   'P 1'
#
loop_
_entity.id
_entity.type
_entity.pdbx_description
1 polymer ?
#
loop_
_entity_poly.entity_id
_entity_poly.type
_entity_poly.pdbx_seq_one_letter_code
_entity_poly.pdbx_strand_id
1 'polypeptide(L)'
;MPVFLITGFIKSKMENINHNSCNELKKLTEELENYMSDAAKINNKNTNQTDKSILIGMQEAVLYTKGKLKANKHDIKSSNIDVHEARDKLKLTQQQFATTFGVSVATLRNWEQGRRLPTGAAKLLLKIIEKEPNVVKRVLRG
;
A
#
# COMPACT_ATOMS: atom_id res chain seq x y z
N MET A 1 19.79 -4.51 7.09
CA MET A 1 19.28 -3.84 5.88
C MET A 1 18.18 -2.89 6.32
N PRO A 2 18.35 -1.56 6.24
CA PRO A 2 17.30 -0.65 6.64
C PRO A 2 16.20 -0.65 5.57
N VAL A 3 14.99 -1.02 5.98
CA VAL A 3 13.78 -0.97 5.16
C VAL A 3 13.28 0.48 5.18
N PHE A 4 13.55 1.24 4.13
CA PHE A 4 13.00 2.58 3.99
C PHE A 4 11.57 2.49 3.44
N LEU A 5 10.60 2.77 4.31
CA LEU A 5 9.20 2.91 3.93
C LEU A 5 9.00 4.30 3.32
N ILE A 6 9.28 4.45 2.02
CA ILE A 6 8.77 5.62 1.30
C ILE A 6 7.27 5.43 1.23
N THR A 7 6.51 6.23 1.97
CA THR A 7 5.06 6.34 1.89
C THR A 7 4.68 6.83 0.49
N GLY A 8 4.71 5.90 -0.46
CA GLY A 8 4.16 6.08 -1.79
C GLY A 8 2.65 6.25 -1.65
N PHE A 9 2.19 7.46 -1.93
CA PHE A 9 0.78 7.78 -2.05
C PHE A 9 0.03 6.67 -2.79
N ILE A 10 -1.07 6.22 -2.19
CA ILE A 10 -1.96 5.19 -2.72
C ILE A 10 -2.33 5.54 -4.18
N LYS A 11 -2.29 4.56 -5.08
CA LYS A 11 -2.64 4.72 -6.51
C LYS A 11 -4.00 5.41 -6.76
N SER A 12 -4.93 5.39 -5.79
CA SER A 12 -6.19 6.13 -5.86
C SER A 12 -6.06 7.65 -5.64
N LYS A 13 -4.92 8.14 -5.15
CA LYS A 13 -4.59 9.57 -5.07
C LYS A 13 -3.82 10.09 -6.28
N MET A 14 -3.36 9.22 -7.20
CA MET A 14 -2.83 9.66 -8.50
C MET A 14 -3.90 10.31 -9.37
N GLU A 15 -5.17 10.03 -9.13
CA GLU A 15 -6.29 10.74 -9.78
C GLU A 15 -6.38 12.22 -9.35
N ASN A 16 -5.61 12.65 -8.34
CA ASN A 16 -5.72 13.98 -7.74
C ASN A 16 -4.38 14.74 -7.62
N ILE A 17 -3.30 14.26 -8.27
CA ILE A 17 -2.05 15.02 -8.39
C ILE A 17 -2.19 15.93 -9.63
N ASN A 18 -2.58 17.18 -9.40
CA ASN A 18 -2.58 18.21 -10.44
C ASN A 18 -1.12 18.45 -10.93
N HIS A 19 -0.95 18.87 -12.17
CA HIS A 19 0.33 19.29 -12.77
C HIS A 19 1.12 20.23 -11.84
N ASN A 20 0.44 21.07 -11.06
CA ASN A 20 1.06 21.96 -10.07
C ASN A 20 1.79 21.19 -8.96
N SER A 21 1.17 20.15 -8.38
CA SER A 21 1.80 19.33 -7.34
C SER A 21 3.00 18.54 -7.87
N CYS A 22 2.96 18.10 -9.13
CA CYS A 22 4.13 17.52 -9.79
C CYS A 22 5.27 18.53 -9.96
N ASN A 23 4.95 19.80 -10.26
CA ASN A 23 5.96 20.85 -10.39
C ASN A 23 6.55 21.25 -9.03
N GLU A 24 5.74 21.32 -7.97
CA GLU A 24 6.23 21.53 -6.60
C GLU A 24 7.14 20.40 -6.13
N LEU A 25 6.77 19.14 -6.40
CA LEU A 25 7.63 18.00 -6.08
C LEU A 25 8.95 18.04 -6.85
N LYS A 26 8.94 18.44 -8.13
CA LYS A 26 10.17 18.63 -8.91
C LYS A 26 11.05 19.73 -8.31
N LYS A 27 10.45 20.86 -7.92
CA LYS A 27 11.17 21.96 -7.29
C LYS A 27 11.78 21.56 -5.96
N LEU A 28 11.03 20.84 -5.11
CA LEU A 28 11.54 20.29 -3.85
C LEU A 28 12.67 19.28 -4.07
N THR A 29 12.60 18.46 -5.13
CA THR A 29 13.71 17.55 -5.46
C THR A 29 14.97 18.31 -5.90
N GLU A 30 14.83 19.39 -6.65
CA GLU A 30 15.96 20.24 -7.06
C GLU A 30 16.59 21.00 -5.87
N GLU A 31 15.75 21.53 -4.96
CA GLU A 31 16.21 22.17 -3.73
C GLU A 31 16.96 21.19 -2.81
N LEU A 32 16.44 19.97 -2.65
CA LEU A 32 17.12 18.92 -1.90
C LEU A 32 18.43 18.49 -2.56
N GLU A 33 18.51 18.44 -3.90
CA GLU A 33 19.76 18.13 -4.61
C GLU A 33 20.84 19.18 -4.40
N ASN A 34 20.48 20.45 -4.46
CA ASN A 34 21.39 21.55 -4.17
C ASN A 34 21.92 21.45 -2.74
N TYR A 35 21.02 21.21 -1.78
CA TYR A 35 21.38 21.02 -0.37
C TYR A 35 22.29 19.78 -0.17
N MET A 36 22.04 18.68 -0.87
CA MET A 36 22.87 17.46 -0.78
C MET A 36 24.24 17.63 -1.46
N SER A 37 24.31 18.39 -2.54
CA SER A 37 25.57 18.76 -3.22
C SER A 37 26.43 19.68 -2.34
N ASP A 38 25.80 20.56 -1.56
CA ASP A 38 26.48 21.41 -0.58
C ASP A 38 26.84 20.64 0.70
N ALA A 39 26.00 19.71 1.16
CA ALA A 39 26.27 18.83 2.29
C ALA A 39 27.45 17.86 2.04
N ALA A 40 27.73 17.51 0.78
CA ALA A 40 28.93 16.75 0.41
C ALA A 40 30.25 17.52 0.74
N LYS A 41 30.21 18.85 0.89
CA LYS A 41 31.32 19.67 1.39
C LYS A 41 31.36 19.76 2.92
N ILE A 42 30.24 19.50 3.59
CA ILE A 42 30.16 19.46 5.05
C ILE A 42 30.62 18.07 5.51
N ASN A 43 31.93 17.88 5.54
CA ASN A 43 32.56 16.72 6.14
C ASN A 43 32.40 16.79 7.67
N ASN A 44 31.19 16.55 8.17
CA ASN A 44 30.92 16.58 9.61
C ASN A 44 31.53 15.32 10.24
N LYS A 45 32.67 15.49 10.91
CA LYS A 45 33.48 14.45 11.58
C LYS A 45 32.73 13.67 12.67
N ASN A 46 31.45 13.95 12.95
CA ASN A 46 30.62 13.31 13.97
C ASN A 46 29.29 12.72 13.46
N THR A 47 29.28 12.10 12.27
CA THR A 47 28.07 11.41 11.78
C THR A 47 28.01 9.96 12.27
N ASN A 48 26.95 9.62 13.00
CA ASN A 48 26.67 8.24 13.44
C ASN A 48 26.29 7.37 12.22
N GLN A 49 26.38 6.05 12.36
CA GLN A 49 26.02 5.09 11.30
C GLN A 49 24.59 5.29 10.78
N THR A 50 23.65 5.66 11.66
CA THR A 50 22.26 5.98 11.30
C THR A 50 22.18 7.17 10.36
N ASP A 51 22.87 8.27 10.66
CA ASP A 51 22.87 9.50 9.84
C ASP A 51 23.39 9.21 8.43
N LYS A 52 24.47 8.41 8.34
CA LYS A 52 25.04 7.96 7.06
C LYS A 52 24.03 7.12 6.27
N SER A 53 23.33 6.19 6.93
CA SER A 53 22.33 5.35 6.26
C SER A 53 21.14 6.15 5.72
N ILE A 54 20.72 7.21 6.42
CA ILE A 54 19.63 8.09 5.98
C ILE A 54 20.07 8.90 4.76
N LEU A 55 21.28 9.48 4.79
CA LEU A 55 21.85 10.23 3.67
C LEU A 55 21.96 9.34 2.42
N ILE A 56 22.46 8.11 2.59
CA ILE A 56 22.55 7.13 1.50
C ILE A 56 21.16 6.80 0.94
N GLY A 57 20.18 6.48 1.80
CA GLY A 57 18.82 6.17 1.35
C GLY A 57 18.14 7.35 0.63
N MET A 58 18.44 8.58 1.04
CA MET A 58 17.95 9.79 0.39
C MET A 58 18.59 10.01 -0.98
N GLN A 59 19.90 9.76 -1.12
CA GLN A 59 20.59 9.79 -2.41
C GLN A 59 20.06 8.71 -3.36
N GLU A 60 19.84 7.49 -2.86
CA GLU A 60 19.25 6.39 -3.63
C GLU A 60 17.83 6.74 -4.13
N ALA A 61 17.02 7.40 -3.30
CA ALA A 61 15.69 7.86 -3.69
C ALA A 61 15.74 8.89 -4.83
N VAL A 62 16.68 9.84 -4.79
CA VAL A 62 16.91 10.82 -5.87
C VAL A 62 17.37 10.13 -7.16
N LEU A 63 18.27 9.15 -7.07
CA LEU A 63 18.72 8.41 -8.25
C LEU A 63 17.59 7.57 -8.87
N TYR A 64 16.70 7.04 -8.04
CA TYR A 64 15.52 6.31 -8.48
C TYR A 64 14.50 7.21 -9.20
N THR A 65 14.21 8.43 -8.73
CA THR A 65 13.30 9.35 -9.43
C THR A 65 13.83 9.77 -10.79
N LYS A 66 15.16 9.90 -10.94
CA LYS A 66 15.85 10.16 -12.21
C LYS A 66 15.93 8.94 -13.15
N GLY A 67 15.39 7.79 -12.74
CA GLY A 67 15.44 6.54 -13.52
C GLY A 67 16.83 5.91 -13.61
N LYS A 68 17.81 6.38 -12.83
CA LYS A 68 19.19 5.88 -12.81
C LYS A 68 19.37 4.70 -11.87
N LEU A 69 18.45 4.50 -10.93
CA LEU A 69 18.42 3.37 -10.00
C LEU A 69 17.13 2.57 -10.20
N LYS A 70 17.20 1.24 -10.17
CA LYS A 70 16.03 0.36 -10.13
C LYS A 70 15.70 0.06 -8.67
N ALA A 71 14.46 0.28 -8.25
CA ALA A 71 13.99 -0.11 -6.92
C ALA A 71 13.04 -1.30 -7.01
N ASN A 72 13.03 -2.11 -5.96
CA ASN A 72 12.03 -3.15 -5.77
C ASN A 72 10.68 -2.50 -5.45
N LYS A 73 9.81 -2.40 -6.46
CA LYS A 73 8.42 -2.01 -6.26
C LYS A 73 7.63 -3.24 -5.80
N HIS A 74 7.13 -3.20 -4.57
CA HIS A 74 6.09 -4.13 -4.15
C HIS A 74 4.73 -3.56 -4.54
N ASP A 75 4.35 -3.75 -5.80
CA ASP A 75 3.00 -3.44 -6.25
C ASP A 75 2.03 -4.43 -5.58
N ILE A 76 1.26 -3.96 -4.60
CA ILE A 76 0.17 -4.72 -4.02
C ILE A 76 -0.99 -4.75 -5.03
N LYS A 77 -0.87 -5.62 -6.04
CA LYS A 77 -1.97 -5.90 -6.96
C LYS A 77 -3.06 -6.61 -6.18
N SER A 78 -4.20 -5.94 -6.06
CA SER A 78 -5.39 -6.52 -5.47
C SER A 78 -6.08 -7.35 -6.55
N SER A 79 -5.79 -8.66 -6.59
CA SER A 79 -6.44 -9.66 -7.45
C SER A 79 -7.97 -9.55 -7.38
N ASN A 80 -8.67 -9.97 -8.43
CA ASN A 80 -10.11 -10.22 -8.31
C ASN A 80 -10.30 -11.34 -7.28
N ILE A 81 -11.14 -11.09 -6.28
CA ILE A 81 -11.42 -12.05 -5.22
C ILE A 81 -12.76 -12.68 -5.53
N ASP A 82 -12.80 -14.00 -5.53
CA ASP A 82 -14.06 -14.72 -5.58
C ASP A 82 -14.73 -14.65 -4.20
N VAL A 83 -15.75 -13.80 -4.11
CA VAL A 83 -16.50 -13.57 -2.86
C VAL A 83 -17.33 -14.80 -2.48
N HIS A 84 -17.79 -15.57 -3.47
CA HIS A 84 -18.55 -16.80 -3.24
C HIS A 84 -17.64 -17.86 -2.61
N GLU A 85 -16.45 -18.06 -3.17
CA GLU A 85 -15.47 -19.00 -2.62
C GLU A 85 -15.04 -18.61 -1.19
N ALA A 86 -14.82 -17.31 -0.93
CA ALA A 86 -14.48 -16.83 0.40
C ALA A 86 -15.60 -17.15 1.41
N ARG A 87 -16.87 -16.96 1.05
CA ARG A 87 -18.01 -17.34 1.91
C ARG A 87 -18.07 -18.85 2.13
N ASP A 88 -17.90 -19.65 1.08
CA ASP A 88 -18.00 -21.11 1.16
C ASP A 88 -16.90 -21.73 2.04
N LYS A 89 -15.68 -21.16 2.05
CA LYS A 89 -14.61 -21.56 2.98
C LYS A 89 -15.01 -21.41 4.45
N LEU A 90 -15.88 -20.44 4.75
CA LEU A 90 -16.44 -20.27 6.08
C LEU A 90 -17.65 -21.18 6.37
N LYS A 91 -18.21 -21.83 5.35
CA LYS A 91 -19.43 -22.64 5.42
C LYS A 91 -20.64 -21.86 5.94
N LEU A 92 -20.76 -20.60 5.53
CA LEU A 92 -21.85 -19.71 5.91
C LEU A 92 -22.84 -19.52 4.76
N THR A 93 -24.12 -19.39 5.08
CA THR A 93 -25.12 -18.91 4.12
C THR A 93 -24.88 -17.42 3.81
N GLN A 94 -25.46 -16.91 2.72
CA GLN A 94 -25.38 -15.49 2.39
C GLN A 94 -25.88 -14.60 3.55
N GLN A 95 -26.96 -15.01 4.21
CA GLN A 95 -27.54 -14.27 5.33
C GLN A 95 -26.64 -14.29 6.56
N GLN A 96 -26.07 -15.45 6.90
CA GLN A 96 -25.10 -15.55 8.00
C GLN A 96 -23.86 -14.71 7.73
N PHE A 97 -23.28 -14.82 6.54
CA PHE A 97 -22.11 -14.04 6.15
C PHE A 97 -22.38 -12.53 6.22
N ALA A 98 -23.51 -12.10 5.66
CA ALA A 98 -23.94 -10.70 5.68
C ALA A 98 -24.02 -10.15 7.12
N THR A 99 -24.69 -10.89 8.01
CA THR A 99 -24.81 -10.52 9.43
C THR A 99 -23.46 -10.51 10.14
N THR A 100 -22.62 -11.53 9.93
CA THR A 100 -21.31 -11.66 10.57
C THR A 100 -20.36 -10.52 10.22
N PHE A 101 -20.36 -10.08 8.96
CA PHE A 101 -19.42 -9.08 8.46
C PHE A 101 -20.04 -7.68 8.28
N GLY A 102 -21.27 -7.47 8.75
CA GLY A 102 -21.92 -6.16 8.74
C GLY A 102 -22.21 -5.61 7.35
N VAL A 103 -22.55 -6.48 6.39
CA VAL A 103 -22.92 -6.08 5.02
C VAL A 103 -24.36 -6.50 4.73
N SER A 104 -25.06 -5.79 3.85
CA SER A 104 -26.40 -6.22 3.44
C SER A 104 -26.31 -7.47 2.55
N VAL A 105 -27.33 -8.35 2.62
CA VAL A 105 -27.43 -9.52 1.73
C VAL A 105 -27.46 -9.08 0.26
N ALA A 106 -28.11 -7.96 -0.04
CA ALA A 106 -28.12 -7.38 -1.39
C ALA A 106 -26.73 -6.95 -1.86
N THR A 107 -25.91 -6.37 -0.96
CA THR A 107 -24.51 -6.01 -1.25
C THR A 107 -23.68 -7.25 -1.53
N LEU A 108 -23.78 -8.27 -0.67
CA LEU A 108 -23.07 -9.54 -0.86
C LEU A 108 -23.45 -10.20 -2.18
N ARG A 109 -24.75 -10.23 -2.53
CA ARG A 109 -25.24 -10.79 -3.80
C ARG A 109 -24.70 -10.03 -5.01
N ASN A 110 -24.64 -8.69 -4.93
CA ASN A 110 -24.06 -7.89 -6.00
C ASN A 110 -22.55 -8.17 -6.19
N TRP A 111 -21.84 -8.50 -5.11
CA TRP A 111 -20.44 -8.90 -5.17
C TRP A 111 -20.25 -10.30 -5.75
N GLU A 112 -21.00 -11.30 -5.26
CA GLU A 112 -20.93 -12.67 -5.76
C GLU A 112 -21.35 -12.80 -7.23
N GLN A 113 -22.28 -11.96 -7.70
CA GLN A 113 -22.69 -11.90 -9.10
C GLN A 113 -21.77 -11.02 -9.99
N GLY A 114 -20.75 -10.38 -9.42
CA GLY A 114 -19.84 -9.48 -10.15
C GLY A 114 -20.47 -8.18 -10.63
N ARG A 115 -21.71 -7.84 -10.24
CA ARG A 115 -22.36 -6.57 -10.58
C ARG A 115 -21.65 -5.37 -9.93
N ARG A 116 -21.05 -5.59 -8.76
CA ARG A 116 -20.17 -4.64 -8.06
C ARG A 116 -18.98 -5.39 -7.50
N LEU A 117 -17.84 -4.72 -7.34
CA LEU A 117 -16.67 -5.30 -6.71
C LEU A 117 -16.52 -4.77 -5.28
N PRO A 118 -16.05 -5.60 -4.33
CA PRO A 118 -15.69 -5.12 -3.00
C PRO A 118 -14.48 -4.19 -3.09
N THR A 119 -14.50 -3.10 -2.32
CA THR A 119 -13.45 -2.09 -2.30
C THR A 119 -12.88 -1.90 -0.90
N GLY A 120 -11.68 -1.29 -0.82
CA GLY A 120 -11.06 -0.91 0.46
C GLY A 120 -10.90 -2.09 1.43
N ALA A 121 -11.37 -1.88 2.66
CA ALA A 121 -11.24 -2.85 3.75
C ALA A 121 -11.97 -4.18 3.48
N ALA A 122 -13.13 -4.15 2.80
CA ALA A 122 -13.87 -5.36 2.46
C ALA A 122 -13.04 -6.31 1.57
N LYS A 123 -12.30 -5.74 0.61
CA LYS A 123 -11.43 -6.52 -0.28
C LYS A 123 -10.27 -7.17 0.49
N LEU A 124 -9.67 -6.46 1.43
CA LEU A 124 -8.61 -7.02 2.28
C LEU A 124 -9.15 -8.15 3.16
N LEU A 125 -10.30 -7.94 3.81
CA LEU A 125 -10.93 -8.93 4.66
C LEU A 125 -11.28 -10.20 3.90
N LEU A 126 -11.87 -10.08 2.71
CA LEU A 126 -12.18 -11.23 1.85
C LEU A 126 -10.93 -12.01 1.46
N LYS A 127 -9.80 -11.34 1.24
CA LYS A 127 -8.51 -11.99 0.97
C LYS A 127 -7.96 -12.74 2.18
N ILE A 128 -8.16 -12.20 3.38
CA ILE A 128 -7.80 -12.88 4.63
C ILE A 128 -8.68 -14.14 4.79
N ILE A 129 -9.98 -14.03 4.53
CA ILE A 129 -10.91 -15.17 4.58
C ILE A 129 -10.49 -16.25 3.56
N GLU A 130 -10.11 -15.86 2.36
CA GLU A 130 -9.70 -16.78 1.29
C GLU A 130 -8.43 -17.56 1.64
N LYS A 131 -7.44 -16.89 2.25
CA LYS A 131 -6.16 -17.49 2.63
C LYS A 131 -6.18 -18.22 3.97
N GLU A 132 -6.82 -17.62 4.97
CA GLU A 132 -6.75 -18.02 6.38
C GLU A 132 -8.15 -18.18 7.01
N PRO A 133 -9.05 -19.01 6.44
CA PRO A 133 -10.43 -19.13 6.93
C PRO A 133 -10.50 -19.65 8.38
N ASN A 134 -9.53 -20.45 8.81
CA ASN A 134 -9.47 -20.98 10.18
C ASN A 134 -9.18 -19.90 11.22
N VAL A 135 -8.34 -18.91 10.87
CA VAL A 135 -8.05 -17.76 11.73
C VAL A 135 -9.32 -16.94 11.91
N VAL A 136 -10.03 -16.67 10.81
CA VAL A 136 -11.30 -15.92 10.86
C VAL A 136 -12.33 -16.67 11.70
N LYS A 137 -12.52 -17.99 11.48
CA LYS A 137 -13.42 -18.81 12.30
C LYS A 137 -13.08 -18.77 13.79
N ARG A 138 -11.79 -18.76 14.14
CA ARG A 138 -11.35 -18.64 15.54
C ARG A 138 -11.71 -17.28 16.12
N VAL A 139 -11.41 -16.19 15.41
CA VAL A 139 -11.76 -14.82 15.83
C VAL A 139 -13.26 -14.65 16.02
N LEU A 140 -14.08 -15.26 15.15
CA LEU A 140 -15.54 -15.21 15.25
C LEU A 140 -16.12 -16.00 16.45
N ARG A 141 -15.35 -16.90 17.06
CA ARG A 141 -15.81 -17.74 18.18
C ARG A 141 -15.53 -17.14 19.57
N GLY A 142 -14.71 -16.08 19.65
CA GLY A 142 -14.23 -15.51 20.92
C GLY A 142 -12.93 -16.15 21.37
#